data_AF-A0A1V9YUM9-F1
#
_entry.id   AF-A0A1V9YUM9-F1
#
_cell.length_a   1.000
_cell.length_b   1.000
_cell.length_c   1.000
_cell.angle_alpha   90.00
_cell.angle_beta   90.00
_cell.angle_gamma   90.00
#
_symmetry.space_group_name_H-M   'P 1'
#
loop_
_entity.id
_entity.type
_entity.pdbx_description
1 polymer ?
#
loop_
_entity_poly.entity_id
_entity_poly.type
_entity_poly.pdbx_seq_one_letter_code
_entity_poly.pdbx_strand_id
1 'polypeptide(L)'
;MTKKARKKATPKSRAVSTSKAARKHAAINIYDRLHILDYNHESGGNQTRTARHFRANGFPTLDQATILRMVRDEAKWRDLGKTDASASTCLQP
;
A
#
# COMPACT_ATOMS: atom_id res chain seq x y z
N MET A 1 59.82 8.77 34.06
CA MET A 1 58.55 8.03 34.20
C MET A 1 57.40 8.83 33.55
N THR A 2 56.46 8.13 32.96
CA THR A 2 55.58 8.47 31.81
C THR A 2 54.54 9.59 31.99
N LYS A 3 54.49 10.55 31.05
CA LYS A 3 53.34 11.46 30.83
C LYS A 3 52.24 10.72 30.06
N LYS A 4 51.02 10.60 30.61
CA LYS A 4 49.88 9.94 29.94
C LYS A 4 49.33 10.85 28.83
N ALA A 5 49.32 10.35 27.58
CA ALA A 5 48.77 11.05 26.42
C ALA A 5 47.23 11.05 26.43
N ARG A 6 46.62 12.22 26.21
CA ARG A 6 45.17 12.42 26.13
C ARG A 6 44.68 11.94 24.76
N LYS A 7 43.96 10.81 24.71
CA LYS A 7 43.33 10.31 23.47
C LYS A 7 42.27 11.30 22.99
N LYS A 8 42.46 11.91 21.81
CA LYS A 8 41.43 12.70 21.14
C LYS A 8 40.39 11.75 20.56
N ALA A 9 39.12 11.91 20.95
CA ALA A 9 38.01 11.17 20.36
C ALA A 9 37.82 11.64 18.91
N THR A 10 37.96 10.74 17.96
CA THR A 10 37.66 10.99 16.54
C THR A 10 36.15 11.18 16.37
N PRO A 11 35.68 12.24 15.70
CA PRO A 11 34.27 12.39 15.41
C PRO A 11 33.85 11.29 14.44
N LYS A 12 32.86 10.49 14.85
CA LYS A 12 32.25 9.44 14.04
C LYS A 12 31.60 10.13 12.85
N SER A 13 32.23 10.04 11.69
CA SER A 13 31.71 10.54 10.41
C SER A 13 30.29 10.03 10.25
N ARG A 14 29.30 10.95 10.35
CA ARG A 14 27.91 10.64 10.03
C ARG A 14 27.88 10.38 8.54
N ALA A 15 27.73 9.11 8.16
CA ALA A 15 27.38 8.76 6.80
C ALA A 15 26.13 9.57 6.42
N VAL A 16 26.28 10.49 5.47
CA VAL A 16 25.17 11.18 4.84
C VAL A 16 24.37 10.10 4.13
N SER A 17 23.24 9.74 4.71
CA SER A 17 22.22 8.95 4.01
C SER A 17 21.81 9.77 2.80
N THR A 18 22.37 9.45 1.63
CA THR A 18 21.80 9.82 0.35
C THR A 18 20.52 9.00 0.23
N SER A 19 19.47 9.42 0.95
CA SER A 19 18.15 8.86 0.82
C SER A 19 17.70 9.11 -0.61
N LYS A 20 17.95 8.13 -1.47
CA LYS A 20 17.41 7.99 -2.82
C LYS A 20 15.94 8.32 -2.68
N ALA A 21 15.54 9.50 -3.17
CA ALA A 21 14.19 10.02 -3.02
C ALA A 21 13.22 8.88 -3.35
N ALA A 22 12.52 8.37 -2.33
CA ALA A 22 11.57 7.29 -2.50
C ALA A 22 10.58 7.80 -3.54
N ARG A 23 10.62 7.21 -4.75
CA ARG A 23 9.75 7.63 -5.85
C ARG A 23 8.33 7.61 -5.31
N LYS A 24 7.69 8.79 -5.28
CA LYS A 24 6.31 8.92 -4.82
C LYS A 24 5.51 7.88 -5.58
N HIS A 25 4.88 6.95 -4.86
CA HIS A 25 4.03 5.94 -5.46
C HIS A 25 2.99 6.67 -6.30
N ALA A 26 3.01 6.47 -7.62
CA ALA A 26 1.97 7.01 -8.48
C ALA A 26 0.62 6.51 -7.95
N ALA A 27 -0.32 7.42 -7.74
CA ALA A 27 -1.64 7.05 -7.26
C ALA A 27 -2.29 6.18 -8.34
N ILE A 28 -2.66 4.96 -7.98
CA ILE A 28 -3.39 4.04 -8.87
C ILE A 28 -4.77 4.67 -9.12
N ASN A 29 -5.11 4.83 -10.40
CA ASN A 29 -6.38 5.41 -10.86
C ASN A 29 -7.55 4.56 -10.34
N ILE A 30 -8.71 5.20 -10.10
CA ILE A 30 -9.91 4.51 -9.61
C ILE A 30 -10.33 3.36 -10.56
N TYR A 31 -10.23 3.56 -11.87
CA TYR A 31 -10.54 2.53 -12.87
C TYR A 31 -9.61 1.33 -12.78
N ASP A 32 -8.31 1.57 -12.58
CA ASP A 32 -7.33 0.49 -12.39
C ASP A 32 -7.60 -0.28 -11.10
N ARG A 33 -8.02 0.41 -10.02
CA ARG A 33 -8.38 -0.24 -8.76
C ARG A 33 -9.57 -1.18 -8.94
N LEU A 34 -10.62 -0.74 -9.64
CA LEU A 34 -11.79 -1.58 -9.92
C LEU A 34 -11.38 -2.82 -10.71
N HIS A 35 -10.59 -2.65 -11.77
CA HIS A 35 -10.10 -3.77 -12.57
C HIS A 35 -9.24 -4.75 -11.74
N ILE A 36 -8.38 -4.23 -10.84
CA ILE A 36 -7.60 -5.08 -9.93
C ILE A 36 -8.50 -5.88 -8.98
N LEU A 37 -9.57 -5.27 -8.46
CA LEU A 37 -10.52 -5.92 -7.57
C LEU A 37 -11.37 -6.97 -8.30
N ASP A 38 -11.85 -6.67 -9.50
CA ASP A 38 -12.61 -7.61 -10.34
C ASP A 38 -11.79 -8.86 -10.65
N TYR A 39 -10.55 -8.68 -11.12
CA TYR A 39 -9.64 -9.81 -11.37
C TYR A 39 -9.30 -10.58 -10.09
N ASN A 40 -9.21 -9.89 -8.94
CA ASN A 40 -8.98 -10.55 -7.66
C ASN A 40 -10.16 -11.47 -7.27
N HIS A 41 -11.40 -11.04 -7.53
CA HIS A 41 -12.59 -11.86 -7.30
C HIS A 41 -12.65 -13.07 -8.25
N GLU A 42 -12.36 -12.87 -9.53
CA GLU A 42 -12.25 -13.96 -10.53
C GLU A 42 -11.14 -14.96 -10.17
N SER A 43 -10.06 -14.49 -9.56
CA SER A 43 -8.94 -15.31 -9.11
C SER A 43 -9.18 -16.02 -7.76
N GLY A 44 -10.41 -15.98 -7.23
CA GLY A 44 -10.77 -16.60 -5.94
C GLY A 44 -10.15 -15.90 -4.73
N GLY A 45 -9.83 -14.60 -4.84
CA GLY A 45 -9.24 -13.81 -3.75
C GLY A 45 -7.73 -14.00 -3.57
N ASN A 46 -7.04 -14.62 -4.53
CA ASN A 46 -5.59 -14.82 -4.43
C ASN A 46 -4.80 -13.55 -4.76
N GLN A 47 -4.56 -12.74 -3.73
CA GLN A 47 -3.88 -11.45 -3.81
C GLN A 47 -2.45 -11.55 -4.37
N THR A 48 -1.72 -12.64 -4.08
CA THR A 48 -0.35 -12.84 -4.60
C THR A 48 -0.38 -13.08 -6.12
N ARG A 49 -1.36 -13.85 -6.60
CA ARG A 49 -1.57 -14.08 -8.04
C ARG A 49 -1.98 -12.80 -8.75
N THR A 50 -2.91 -12.04 -8.18
CA THR A 50 -3.32 -10.72 -8.67
C THR A 50 -2.13 -9.77 -8.75
N ALA A 51 -1.32 -9.65 -7.69
CA ALA A 51 -0.13 -8.79 -7.70
C ALA A 51 0.85 -9.16 -8.82
N ARG A 52 1.11 -10.46 -9.01
CA ARG A 52 2.00 -10.94 -10.07
C ARG A 52 1.48 -10.59 -11.46
N HIS A 53 0.18 -10.73 -11.69
CA HIS A 53 -0.45 -10.41 -12.97
C HIS A 53 -0.31 -8.93 -13.32
N PHE A 54 -0.70 -8.04 -12.41
CA PHE A 54 -0.63 -6.60 -12.66
C PHE A 54 0.80 -6.04 -12.64
N ARG A 55 1.74 -6.69 -11.94
CA ARG A 55 3.17 -6.39 -12.07
C ARG A 55 3.68 -6.59 -13.49
N ALA A 56 3.24 -7.65 -14.15
CA ALA A 56 3.61 -7.92 -15.55
C ALA A 56 2.90 -6.94 -16.52
N ASN A 57 1.70 -6.46 -16.17
CA ASN A 57 0.85 -5.63 -17.02
C ASN A 57 0.99 -4.12 -16.77
N GLY A 58 2.15 -3.66 -16.28
CA GLY A 58 2.45 -2.22 -16.19
C GLY A 58 2.35 -1.60 -14.79
N PHE A 59 2.05 -2.39 -13.75
CA PHE A 59 2.09 -1.93 -12.35
C PHE A 59 3.25 -2.58 -11.57
N PRO A 60 4.52 -2.26 -11.89
CA PRO A 60 5.69 -2.93 -11.31
C PRO A 60 5.78 -2.77 -9.78
N THR A 61 5.18 -1.73 -9.23
CA THR A 61 5.16 -1.45 -7.79
C THR A 61 3.94 -2.02 -7.06
N LEU A 62 3.00 -2.67 -7.75
CA LEU A 62 1.82 -3.22 -7.11
C LEU A 62 2.19 -4.44 -6.27
N ASP A 63 2.03 -4.36 -4.97
CA ASP A 63 2.31 -5.46 -4.05
C ASP A 63 1.04 -6.07 -3.47
N GLN A 64 1.21 -7.25 -2.87
CA GLN A 64 0.11 -7.95 -2.22
C GLN A 64 -0.53 -7.09 -1.12
N ALA A 65 0.26 -6.32 -0.36
CA ALA A 65 -0.27 -5.48 0.71
C ALA A 65 -1.15 -4.35 0.18
N THR A 66 -0.80 -3.77 -0.98
CA THR A 66 -1.64 -2.78 -1.65
C THR A 66 -2.98 -3.38 -2.07
N ILE A 67 -3.00 -4.59 -2.63
CA ILE A 67 -4.26 -5.27 -3.02
C ILE A 67 -5.09 -5.60 -1.79
N LEU A 68 -4.47 -6.12 -0.72
CA LEU A 68 -5.16 -6.37 0.55
C LEU A 68 -5.84 -5.10 1.09
N ARG A 69 -5.15 -3.95 1.00
CA ARG A 69 -5.74 -2.66 1.39
C ARG A 69 -6.96 -2.30 0.52
N MET A 70 -6.86 -2.46 -0.80
CA MET A 70 -7.99 -2.21 -1.71
C MET A 70 -9.19 -3.10 -1.40
N VAL A 71 -8.98 -4.39 -1.12
CA VAL A 71 -10.05 -5.33 -0.76
C VAL A 71 -10.73 -4.93 0.56
N ARG A 72 -9.95 -4.44 1.54
CA ARG A 72 -10.51 -3.93 2.80
C ARG A 72 -11.30 -2.64 2.60
N ASP A 73 -10.79 -1.73 1.78
CA ASP A 73 -11.48 -0.49 1.45
C ASP A 73 -12.81 -0.78 0.74
N GLU A 74 -12.80 -1.74 -0.19
CA GLU A 74 -14.00 -2.21 -0.88
C GLU A 74 -15.03 -2.81 0.10
N ALA A 75 -14.60 -3.70 1.00
CA ALA A 75 -15.48 -4.29 2.01
C ALA A 75 -16.14 -3.19 2.87
N LYS A 76 -15.36 -2.20 3.30
CA LYS A 76 -15.86 -1.06 4.06
C LYS A 76 -16.91 -0.26 3.26
N TRP A 77 -16.67 0.00 1.98
CA TRP A 77 -17.62 0.71 1.13
C TRP A 77 -18.90 -0.10 0.89
N ARG A 78 -18.79 -1.41 0.72
CA ARG A 78 -19.95 -2.30 0.62
C ARG A 78 -20.78 -2.30 1.90
N ASP A 79 -20.14 -2.25 3.06
CA ASP A 79 -20.85 -2.20 4.34
C ASP A 79 -21.54 -0.85 4.57
N LEU A 80 -20.91 0.27 4.19
CA LEU A 80 -21.55 1.59 4.19
C LEU A 80 -22.76 1.65 3.26
N GLY A 81 -22.66 1.06 2.06
CA GLY A 81 -23.79 1.00 1.13
C GLY A 81 -24.99 0.18 1.68
N LYS A 82 -24.74 -0.85 2.50
CA LYS A 82 -25.82 -1.62 3.15
C LYS A 82 -26.52 -0.81 4.24
N THR A 83 -25.78 -0.02 5.03
CA THR A 83 -26.38 0.84 6.05
C THR A 83 -27.26 1.92 5.43
N ASP A 84 -26.85 2.51 4.31
CA ASP A 84 -27.64 3.51 3.60
C ASP A 84 -28.90 2.91 2.95
N ALA A 85 -28.80 1.69 2.41
CA ALA A 85 -29.96 0.96 1.88
C ALA A 85 -31.01 0.63 2.96
N SER A 86 -30.56 0.31 4.18
CA SER A 86 -31.48 0.05 5.30
C SER A 86 -32.26 1.29 5.76
N ALA A 87 -31.71 2.50 5.57
CA ALA A 87 -32.38 3.75 5.89
C ALA A 87 -33.44 4.16 4.84
N SER A 88 -33.30 3.72 3.58
CA SER A 88 -34.29 4.00 2.53
C SER A 88 -35.53 3.10 2.57
N THR A 89 -35.50 1.98 3.32
CA THR A 89 -36.62 1.02 3.32
C THR A 89 -37.78 1.44 4.26
N CYS A 90 -37.57 2.44 5.11
CA CYS A 90 -38.60 2.94 6.04
C CYS A 90 -39.50 4.06 5.46
N LEU A 91 -39.33 4.42 4.19
CA LEU A 91 -40.15 5.39 3.47
C LEU A 91 -40.72 4.74 2.21
N GLN A 92 -41.66 3.82 2.38
CA GLN A 92 -42.66 3.54 1.34
C GLN A 92 -44.06 3.78 1.94
N PRO A 93 -44.95 4.52 1.24
CA PRO A 93 -46.32 4.78 1.68
C PRO A 93 -47.19 3.52 1.66
#